data_AF-A0A7R9K077-F1
#
_entry.id   AF-A0A7R9K077-F1
#
_cell.length_a   1.000
_cell.length_b   1.000
_cell.length_c   1.000
_cell.angle_alpha   90.00
_cell.angle_beta   90.00
_cell.angle_gamma   90.00
#
_symmetry.space_group_name_H-M   'P 1'
#
loop_
_entity.id
_entity.type
_entity.pdbx_description
1 polymer ?
#
loop_
_entity_poly.entity_id
_entity_poly.type
_entity_poly.pdbx_seq_one_letter_code
_entity_poly.pdbx_strand_id
1 'polypeptide(L)'
;MGLLTEGSPLSWEETKALSEHVRNHGVIQFINLYRRLRDRQGDVLKWGDEVEYMIVKFDDKNKTAKLSLRALEVLNVLQEKELSDPEGVKSLWRPEYGAYMIEGTPGKPYGGLLAHFNIVEANMRYRREEAQRLLQPSEVVMSLTSFPRLGAPGFTDPPAVPTPNSGASRSLFFPDEAIFPGHPRFKTLTRNIRERRGSKVAINIPGTFTLDSPSHCMFMHDYISLDVLYVHP
;
A
#
# COMPACT_ATOMS: atom_id res chain seq x y z
N MET A 1 -5.11 8.96 -8.25
CA MET A 1 -3.80 8.28 -8.10
C MET A 1 -2.62 9.09 -8.60
N GLY A 2 -1.56 9.22 -7.78
CA GLY A 2 -0.38 10.04 -8.06
C GLY A 2 0.53 9.47 -9.15
N LEU A 3 1.22 10.38 -9.86
CA LEU A 3 2.17 10.04 -10.93
C LEU A 3 3.37 9.29 -10.32
N LEU A 4 3.55 8.02 -10.72
CA LEU A 4 4.76 7.24 -10.42
C LEU A 4 5.68 7.30 -11.65
N THR A 5 6.21 8.48 -11.92
CA THR A 5 7.30 8.61 -12.90
C THR A 5 8.61 8.19 -12.27
N GLU A 6 9.40 7.42 -13.03
CA GLU A 6 10.73 7.01 -12.61
C GLU A 6 11.63 8.23 -12.40
N GLY A 7 12.33 8.24 -11.27
CA GLY A 7 13.31 9.26 -10.90
C GLY A 7 14.19 8.74 -9.78
N SER A 8 15.31 9.42 -9.54
CA SER A 8 16.24 9.06 -8.46
C SER A 8 15.77 9.65 -7.14
N PRO A 9 15.28 8.83 -6.18
CA PRO A 9 14.86 9.35 -4.89
C PRO A 9 16.05 9.84 -4.07
N LEU A 10 15.82 10.92 -3.32
CA LEU A 10 16.79 11.47 -2.39
C LEU A 10 16.82 10.70 -1.07
N SER A 11 18.01 10.63 -0.45
CA SER A 11 18.17 10.20 0.94
C SER A 11 17.44 11.15 1.90
N TRP A 12 17.33 10.76 3.18
CA TRP A 12 16.73 11.64 4.19
C TRP A 12 17.49 12.97 4.34
N GLU A 13 18.83 12.95 4.39
CA GLU A 13 19.63 14.17 4.58
C GLU A 13 19.49 15.14 3.40
N GLU A 14 19.53 14.63 2.17
CA GLU A 14 19.30 15.42 0.96
C GLU A 14 17.85 15.97 0.90
N THR A 15 16.86 15.14 1.25
CA THR A 15 15.45 15.55 1.32
C THR A 15 15.25 16.65 2.36
N LYS A 16 15.89 16.51 3.52
CA LYS A 16 15.80 17.47 4.63
C LYS A 16 16.40 18.82 4.21
N ALA A 17 17.55 18.81 3.53
CA ALA A 17 18.21 20.00 3.02
C ALA A 17 17.33 20.79 2.04
N LEU A 18 16.52 20.10 1.24
CA LEU A 18 15.59 20.70 0.28
C LEU A 18 14.17 20.91 0.82
N SER A 19 13.91 20.58 2.09
CA SER A 19 12.53 20.55 2.62
C SER A 19 11.84 21.92 2.57
N GLU A 20 12.59 23.01 2.78
CA GLU A 20 12.06 24.37 2.66
C GLU A 20 11.79 24.76 1.21
N HIS A 21 12.70 24.42 0.29
CA HIS A 21 12.50 24.60 -1.14
C HIS A 21 11.21 23.91 -1.62
N VAL A 22 11.02 22.64 -1.26
CA VAL A 22 9.82 21.86 -1.62
C VAL A 22 8.54 22.50 -1.05
N ARG A 23 8.55 22.93 0.23
CA ARG A 23 7.39 23.59 0.84
C ARG A 23 7.05 24.91 0.13
N ASN A 24 8.05 25.76 -0.11
CA ASN A 24 7.86 27.06 -0.76
C ASN A 24 7.31 26.89 -2.19
N HIS A 25 7.92 26.01 -2.98
CA HIS A 25 7.45 25.74 -4.34
C HIS A 25 6.07 25.07 -4.36
N GLY A 26 5.76 24.18 -3.41
CA GLY A 26 4.43 23.59 -3.25
C GLY A 26 3.35 24.64 -2.98
N VAL A 27 3.61 25.61 -2.10
CA VAL A 27 2.70 26.73 -1.83
C VAL A 27 2.52 27.61 -3.07
N ILE A 28 3.60 27.92 -3.80
CA ILE A 28 3.52 28.69 -5.05
C ILE A 28 2.65 27.96 -6.09
N GLN A 29 2.88 26.65 -6.28
CA GLN A 29 2.09 25.82 -7.18
C GLN A 29 0.61 25.82 -6.77
N PHE A 30 0.32 25.66 -5.47
CA PHE A 30 -1.04 25.74 -4.95
C PHE A 30 -1.71 27.08 -5.24
N ILE A 31 -1.04 28.21 -4.96
CA ILE A 31 -1.58 29.55 -5.23
C ILE A 31 -1.85 29.74 -6.73
N ASN A 32 -0.95 29.29 -7.60
CA ASN A 32 -1.11 29.38 -9.04
C ASN A 32 -2.31 28.55 -9.53
N LEU A 33 -2.46 27.32 -9.01
CA LEU A 33 -3.60 26.46 -9.32
C LEU A 33 -4.92 27.08 -8.84
N TYR A 34 -4.94 27.61 -7.60
CA TYR A 34 -6.10 28.29 -7.04
C TYR A 34 -6.50 29.49 -7.90
N ARG A 35 -5.56 30.40 -8.22
CA ARG A 35 -5.85 31.56 -9.08
C ARG A 35 -6.38 31.16 -10.46
N ARG A 36 -5.85 30.09 -11.04
CA ARG A 36 -6.26 29.59 -12.36
C ARG A 36 -7.65 28.96 -12.35
N LEU A 37 -8.04 28.29 -11.25
CA LEU A 37 -9.23 27.44 -11.20
C LEU A 37 -10.35 27.95 -10.30
N ARG A 38 -10.13 28.99 -9.48
CA ARG A 38 -11.11 29.49 -8.50
C ARG A 38 -12.45 29.91 -9.11
N ASP A 39 -12.44 30.41 -10.35
CA ASP A 39 -13.61 30.94 -11.05
C ASP A 39 -14.16 29.92 -12.07
N ARG A 40 -13.64 28.68 -12.07
CA ARG A 40 -14.11 27.61 -12.97
C ARG A 40 -15.54 27.22 -12.61
N GLN A 41 -16.39 27.18 -13.62
CA GLN A 41 -17.81 26.81 -13.52
C GLN A 41 -18.14 25.70 -14.53
N GLY A 42 -19.30 25.05 -14.38
CA GLY A 42 -19.79 24.05 -15.32
C GLY A 42 -19.23 22.64 -15.12
N ASP A 43 -18.60 22.38 -13.98
CA ASP A 43 -18.19 21.02 -13.61
C ASP A 43 -19.40 20.16 -13.31
N VAL A 44 -19.45 18.98 -13.93
CA VAL A 44 -20.41 17.94 -13.59
C VAL A 44 -19.86 17.07 -12.48
N LEU A 45 -20.73 16.54 -11.61
CA LEU A 45 -20.33 15.59 -10.58
C LEU A 45 -19.70 14.35 -11.23
N LYS A 46 -18.40 14.22 -11.03
CA LYS A 46 -17.60 13.04 -11.37
C LYS A 46 -17.06 12.46 -10.08
N TRP A 47 -17.07 11.14 -9.99
CA TRP A 47 -16.60 10.43 -8.81
C TRP A 47 -16.12 9.03 -9.20
N GLY A 48 -15.45 8.34 -8.28
CA GLY A 48 -14.92 7.01 -8.50
C GLY A 48 -14.56 6.37 -7.17
N ASP A 49 -14.37 5.07 -7.18
CA ASP A 49 -13.88 4.30 -6.04
C ASP A 49 -12.47 3.80 -6.30
N GLU A 50 -11.70 3.59 -5.23
CA GLU A 50 -10.38 2.95 -5.25
C GLU A 50 -10.46 1.75 -4.31
N VAL A 51 -10.06 0.56 -4.81
CA VAL A 51 -10.10 -0.68 -4.03
C VAL A 51 -8.72 -1.32 -4.06
N GLU A 52 -8.17 -1.52 -2.87
CA GLU A 52 -6.93 -2.26 -2.66
C GLU A 52 -7.22 -3.75 -2.46
N TYR A 53 -6.33 -4.57 -3.02
CA TYR A 53 -6.40 -6.01 -2.92
C TYR A 53 -5.06 -6.60 -2.47
N MET A 54 -5.13 -7.71 -1.75
CA MET A 54 -4.00 -8.57 -1.43
C MET A 54 -4.07 -9.85 -2.27
N ILE A 55 -2.94 -10.27 -2.85
CA ILE A 55 -2.81 -11.56 -3.54
C ILE A 55 -2.47 -12.61 -2.48
N VAL A 56 -3.40 -13.51 -2.20
CA VAL A 56 -3.26 -14.55 -1.17
C VAL A 56 -3.10 -15.90 -1.85
N LYS A 57 -2.03 -16.62 -1.51
CA LYS A 57 -1.77 -17.99 -1.97
C LYS A 57 -2.19 -18.99 -0.91
N PHE A 58 -3.05 -19.92 -1.28
CA PHE A 58 -3.49 -21.03 -0.46
C PHE A 58 -2.66 -22.29 -0.73
N ASP A 59 -2.27 -22.96 0.34
CA ASP A 59 -1.70 -24.31 0.30
C ASP A 59 -2.64 -25.23 1.06
N ASP A 60 -3.55 -25.86 0.32
CA ASP A 60 -4.59 -26.73 0.87
C ASP A 60 -4.03 -28.00 1.53
N LYS A 61 -2.84 -28.44 1.09
CA LYS A 61 -2.18 -29.63 1.64
C LYS A 61 -1.61 -29.33 3.02
N ASN A 62 -0.87 -28.22 3.13
CA ASN A 62 -0.23 -27.81 4.39
C ASN A 62 -1.14 -26.94 5.27
N LYS A 63 -2.36 -26.63 4.80
CA LYS A 63 -3.34 -25.77 5.47
C LYS A 63 -2.76 -24.39 5.83
N THR A 64 -2.07 -23.78 4.88
CA THR A 64 -1.49 -22.44 5.06
C THR A 64 -2.03 -21.45 4.04
N ALA A 65 -2.07 -20.17 4.43
CA ALA A 65 -2.31 -19.05 3.54
C ALA A 65 -1.15 -18.06 3.69
N LYS A 66 -0.64 -17.56 2.55
CA LYS A 66 0.52 -16.66 2.48
C LYS A 66 0.24 -15.50 1.55
N LEU A 67 0.96 -14.40 1.71
CA LEU A 67 0.95 -13.28 0.78
C LEU A 67 1.88 -13.56 -0.41
N SER A 68 1.34 -13.55 -1.62
CA SER A 68 2.10 -13.77 -2.85
C SER A 68 2.77 -12.46 -3.28
N LEU A 69 4.10 -12.44 -3.34
CA LEU A 69 4.91 -11.25 -3.66
C LEU A 69 4.97 -10.95 -5.18
N ARG A 70 3.94 -11.35 -5.93
CA ARG A 70 3.86 -11.27 -7.40
C ARG A 70 3.17 -10.00 -7.91
N ALA A 71 2.91 -9.00 -7.08
CA ALA A 71 2.20 -7.79 -7.52
C ALA A 71 2.88 -7.11 -8.72
N LEU A 72 4.22 -7.06 -8.76
CA LEU A 72 4.96 -6.47 -9.89
C LEU A 72 4.68 -7.21 -11.20
N GLU A 73 4.78 -8.54 -11.19
CA GLU A 73 4.51 -9.37 -12.36
C GLU A 73 3.08 -9.18 -12.87
N VAL A 74 2.11 -9.21 -11.95
CA VAL A 74 0.69 -9.04 -12.29
C VAL A 74 0.39 -7.64 -12.81
N LEU A 75 0.96 -6.60 -12.19
CA LEU A 75 0.75 -5.21 -12.60
C LEU A 75 1.33 -4.90 -13.97
N ASN A 76 2.49 -5.47 -14.31
CA ASN A 76 3.08 -5.31 -15.64
C ASN A 76 2.08 -5.70 -16.73
N VAL A 77 1.37 -6.82 -16.55
CA VAL A 77 0.35 -7.29 -17.51
C VAL A 77 -0.93 -6.46 -17.42
N LEU A 78 -1.40 -6.13 -16.21
CA LEU A 78 -2.64 -5.35 -16.04
C LEU A 78 -2.56 -3.96 -16.67
N GLN A 79 -1.37 -3.35 -16.67
CA GLN A 79 -1.16 -2.00 -17.20
C GLN A 79 -1.00 -1.96 -18.73
N GLU A 80 -0.72 -3.09 -19.40
CA GLU A 80 -0.58 -3.14 -20.87
C GLU A 80 -1.82 -2.62 -21.60
N LYS A 81 -3.02 -2.90 -21.07
CA LYS A 81 -4.27 -2.42 -21.68
C LYS A 81 -4.40 -0.91 -21.62
N GLU A 82 -4.03 -0.30 -20.50
CA GLU A 82 -4.05 1.16 -20.34
C GLU A 82 -2.96 1.81 -21.20
N LEU A 83 -1.78 1.20 -21.30
CA LEU A 83 -0.70 1.71 -22.15
C LEU A 83 -1.04 1.66 -23.64
N SER A 84 -1.81 0.66 -24.08
CA SER A 84 -2.22 0.49 -25.48
C SER A 84 -3.48 1.28 -25.84
N ASP A 85 -4.45 1.38 -24.94
CA ASP A 85 -5.68 2.15 -25.11
C ASP A 85 -6.06 2.89 -23.82
N PRO A 86 -5.45 4.06 -23.56
CA PRO A 86 -5.68 4.83 -22.33
C PRO A 86 -7.13 5.25 -22.12
N GLU A 87 -7.91 5.36 -23.19
CA GLU A 87 -9.28 5.87 -23.17
C GLU A 87 -10.35 4.76 -23.23
N GLY A 88 -10.00 3.54 -23.62
CA GLY A 88 -10.96 2.43 -23.76
C GLY A 88 -10.97 1.43 -22.61
N VAL A 89 -10.09 1.57 -21.63
CA VAL A 89 -10.03 0.65 -20.49
C VAL A 89 -11.22 0.77 -19.54
N LYS A 90 -11.62 -0.37 -18.97
CA LYS A 90 -12.69 -0.46 -17.96
C LYS A 90 -12.18 -0.36 -16.52
N SER A 91 -10.89 -0.58 -16.32
CA SER A 91 -10.20 -0.54 -15.03
C SER A 91 -8.84 0.13 -15.21
N LEU A 92 -8.36 0.81 -14.18
CA LEU A 92 -6.97 1.23 -14.04
C LEU A 92 -6.34 0.48 -12.88
N TRP A 93 -5.06 0.16 -13.00
CA TRP A 93 -4.32 -0.64 -12.02
C TRP A 93 -3.05 0.05 -11.58
N ARG A 94 -2.82 0.13 -10.27
CA ARG A 94 -1.68 0.84 -9.68
C ARG A 94 -0.96 -0.02 -8.65
N PRO A 95 0.36 0.15 -8.49
CA PRO A 95 1.08 -0.49 -7.41
C PRO A 95 0.75 0.15 -6.07
N GLU A 96 0.78 -0.67 -5.03
CA GLU A 96 0.66 -0.24 -3.64
C GLU A 96 1.91 -0.61 -2.84
N TYR A 97 1.97 -0.22 -1.56
CA TYR A 97 3.17 -0.43 -0.73
C TYR A 97 3.64 -1.89 -0.66
N GLY A 98 2.70 -2.84 -0.53
CA GLY A 98 3.02 -4.25 -0.43
C GLY A 98 3.37 -4.87 -1.78
N ALA A 99 4.42 -5.69 -1.84
CA ALA A 99 4.74 -6.51 -3.02
C ALA A 99 3.67 -7.58 -3.34
N TYR A 100 2.67 -7.70 -2.48
CA TYR A 100 1.48 -8.55 -2.61
C TYR A 100 0.19 -7.74 -2.83
N MET A 101 0.29 -6.42 -3.01
CA MET A 101 -0.86 -5.53 -3.15
C MET A 101 -1.00 -4.98 -4.57
N ILE A 102 -2.24 -4.89 -5.02
CA ILE A 102 -2.63 -4.19 -6.24
C ILE A 102 -3.84 -3.31 -5.94
N GLU A 103 -3.89 -2.12 -6.53
CA GLU A 103 -5.05 -1.23 -6.42
C GLU A 103 -5.76 -1.12 -7.76
N GLY A 104 -7.09 -1.25 -7.75
CA GLY A 104 -7.94 -1.12 -8.93
C GLY A 104 -8.94 0.02 -8.77
N THR A 105 -9.08 0.84 -9.82
CA THR A 105 -10.05 1.94 -9.93
C THR A 105 -10.85 1.80 -11.24
N PRO A 106 -12.02 2.45 -11.40
CA PRO A 106 -12.72 2.42 -12.69
C PRO A 106 -11.91 3.13 -13.78
N GLY A 107 -11.97 2.61 -15.01
CA GLY A 107 -11.29 3.16 -16.18
C GLY A 107 -11.59 4.63 -16.45
N LYS A 108 -12.80 5.06 -16.11
CA LYS A 108 -13.26 6.44 -16.17
C LYS A 108 -14.05 6.77 -14.91
N PRO A 109 -14.05 8.04 -14.46
CA PRO A 109 -14.93 8.44 -13.37
C PRO A 109 -16.39 8.21 -13.77
N TYR A 110 -17.18 7.75 -12.80
CA TYR A 110 -18.63 7.68 -12.91
C TYR A 110 -19.23 9.08 -13.08
N GLY A 111 -20.39 9.16 -13.73
CA GLY A 111 -21.14 10.41 -13.85
C GLY A 111 -22.06 10.71 -12.65
N GLY A 112 -22.68 11.89 -12.68
CA GLY A 112 -23.50 12.39 -11.57
C GLY A 112 -24.95 11.88 -11.53
N LEU A 113 -25.40 11.12 -12.52
CA LEU A 113 -26.76 10.55 -12.53
C LEU A 113 -26.88 9.41 -11.51
N LEU A 114 -28.03 9.29 -10.84
CA LEU A 114 -28.32 8.21 -9.89
C LEU A 114 -28.15 6.81 -10.51
N ALA A 115 -28.35 6.66 -11.82
CA ALA A 115 -28.15 5.41 -12.53
C ALA A 115 -26.70 4.89 -12.45
N HIS A 116 -25.71 5.76 -12.23
CA HIS A 116 -24.31 5.33 -12.11
C HIS A 116 -24.00 4.60 -10.80
N PHE A 117 -24.86 4.70 -9.77
CA PHE A 117 -24.69 3.86 -8.57
C PHE A 117 -24.88 2.37 -8.88
N ASN A 118 -25.70 2.04 -9.88
CA ASN A 118 -26.00 0.66 -10.26
C ASN A 118 -24.85 -0.04 -11.01
N ILE A 119 -23.80 0.69 -11.44
CA ILE A 119 -22.66 0.11 -12.17
C ILE A 119 -21.42 -0.10 -11.31
N VAL A 120 -21.40 0.41 -10.07
CA VAL A 120 -20.22 0.38 -9.19
C VAL A 120 -19.84 -1.06 -8.87
N GLU A 121 -20.79 -1.86 -8.36
CA GLU A 121 -20.53 -3.25 -8.00
C GLU A 121 -20.15 -4.09 -9.23
N ALA A 122 -20.80 -3.85 -10.37
CA ALA A 122 -20.46 -4.52 -11.62
C ALA A 122 -19.02 -4.19 -12.07
N ASN A 123 -18.58 -2.95 -11.92
CA ASN A 123 -17.20 -2.54 -12.20
C ASN A 123 -16.20 -3.17 -11.19
N MET A 124 -16.52 -3.20 -9.90
CA MET A 124 -15.70 -3.87 -8.87
C MET A 124 -15.57 -5.37 -9.14
N ARG A 125 -16.66 -6.03 -9.56
CA ARG A 125 -16.66 -7.44 -9.96
C ARG A 125 -15.77 -7.68 -11.18
N TYR A 126 -15.91 -6.84 -12.21
CA TYR A 126 -15.06 -6.90 -13.40
C TYR A 126 -13.57 -6.76 -13.03
N ARG A 127 -13.20 -5.79 -12.17
CA ARG A 127 -11.83 -5.63 -11.67
C ARG A 127 -11.32 -6.90 -10.97
N ARG A 128 -12.14 -7.49 -10.09
CA ARG A 128 -11.79 -8.74 -9.40
C ARG A 128 -11.54 -9.89 -10.39
N GLU A 129 -12.42 -10.07 -11.37
CA GLU A 129 -12.29 -11.10 -12.41
C GLU A 129 -11.09 -10.85 -13.34
N GLU A 130 -10.79 -9.59 -13.65
CA GLU A 130 -9.64 -9.20 -14.45
C GLU A 130 -8.33 -9.53 -13.76
N ALA A 131 -8.16 -9.15 -12.49
CA ALA A 131 -6.99 -9.52 -11.71
C ALA A 131 -6.89 -11.04 -11.50
N GLN A 132 -7.99 -11.69 -11.13
CA GLN A 132 -8.02 -13.13 -10.81
C GLN A 132 -7.60 -14.01 -12.00
N ARG A 133 -7.86 -13.58 -13.24
CA ARG A 133 -7.44 -14.30 -14.46
C ARG A 133 -5.91 -14.39 -14.65
N LEU A 134 -5.15 -13.50 -14.01
CA LEU A 134 -3.69 -13.47 -14.08
C LEU A 134 -3.01 -14.21 -12.91
N LEU A 135 -3.80 -14.62 -11.93
CA LEU A 135 -3.29 -15.31 -10.74
C LEU A 135 -3.10 -16.80 -11.01
N GLN A 136 -2.19 -17.42 -10.24
CA GLN A 136 -1.99 -18.87 -10.28
C GLN A 136 -3.22 -19.60 -9.72
N PRO A 137 -3.41 -20.90 -10.05
CA PRO A 137 -4.58 -21.66 -9.58
C PRO A 137 -4.77 -21.67 -8.05
N SER A 138 -3.68 -21.54 -7.28
CA SER A 138 -3.70 -21.49 -5.82
C SER A 138 -3.72 -20.08 -5.23
N GLU A 139 -3.85 -19.05 -6.07
CA GLU A 139 -3.87 -17.65 -5.66
C GLU A 139 -5.25 -17.03 -5.83
N VAL A 140 -5.63 -16.18 -4.88
CA VAL A 140 -6.90 -15.46 -4.88
C VAL A 140 -6.66 -14.00 -4.56
N VAL A 141 -7.32 -13.11 -5.30
CA VAL A 141 -7.33 -11.68 -5.01
C VAL A 141 -8.36 -11.40 -3.92
N MET A 142 -7.93 -10.88 -2.77
CA MET A 142 -8.79 -10.64 -1.61
C MET A 142 -8.75 -9.17 -1.20
N SER A 143 -9.92 -8.58 -0.94
CA SER A 143 -10.05 -7.22 -0.42
C SER A 143 -10.04 -7.27 1.12
N LEU A 144 -8.89 -7.60 1.69
CA LEU A 144 -8.67 -7.65 3.13
C LEU A 144 -8.11 -6.31 3.62
N THR A 145 -8.62 -5.79 4.73
CA THR A 145 -8.04 -4.61 5.38
C THR A 145 -6.70 -4.91 6.05
N SER A 146 -6.56 -6.12 6.60
CA SER A 146 -5.32 -6.57 7.23
C SER A 146 -5.16 -8.08 7.03
N PHE A 147 -3.96 -8.52 6.68
CA PHE A 147 -3.64 -9.94 6.60
C PHE A 147 -3.37 -10.47 8.01
N PRO A 148 -4.15 -11.44 8.53
CA PRO A 148 -4.07 -11.83 9.94
C PRO A 148 -2.71 -12.33 10.42
N ARG A 149 -1.88 -12.86 9.51
CA ARG A 149 -0.54 -13.38 9.81
C ARG A 149 0.59 -12.48 9.32
N LEU A 150 0.31 -11.20 9.05
CA LEU A 150 1.31 -10.25 8.59
C LEU A 150 2.48 -10.18 9.58
N GLY A 151 3.70 -10.42 9.10
CA GLY A 151 4.91 -10.43 9.95
C GLY A 151 5.12 -11.71 10.78
N ALA A 152 4.20 -12.68 10.74
CA ALA A 152 4.42 -13.98 11.38
C ALA A 152 5.42 -14.84 10.58
N PRO A 153 6.12 -15.80 11.19
CA PRO A 153 7.04 -16.67 10.45
C PRO A 153 6.39 -17.33 9.23
N GLY A 154 7.05 -17.22 8.07
CA GLY A 154 6.64 -17.86 6.81
C GLY A 154 5.38 -17.27 6.14
N PHE A 155 5.03 -16.00 6.42
CA PHE A 155 3.81 -15.39 5.90
C PHE A 155 3.83 -15.00 4.41
N THR A 156 4.98 -15.04 3.74
CA THR A 156 5.13 -14.66 2.32
C THR A 156 5.41 -15.86 1.42
N ASP A 157 5.06 -15.72 0.14
CA ASP A 157 5.43 -16.62 -0.95
C ASP A 157 5.96 -15.77 -2.14
N PRO A 158 7.22 -15.97 -2.58
CA PRO A 158 8.23 -16.84 -2.00
C PRO A 158 8.57 -16.46 -0.54
N PRO A 159 9.15 -17.39 0.24
CA PRO A 159 9.57 -17.10 1.61
C PRO A 159 10.60 -15.96 1.64
N ALA A 160 10.39 -15.00 2.54
CA ALA A 160 11.30 -13.88 2.75
C ALA A 160 11.60 -13.71 4.25
N VAL A 161 12.79 -13.22 4.57
CA VAL A 161 13.32 -13.16 5.94
C VAL A 161 13.58 -11.70 6.33
N PRO A 162 13.05 -11.23 7.48
CA PRO A 162 13.32 -9.88 7.96
C PRO A 162 14.80 -9.62 8.19
N THR A 163 15.23 -8.37 8.00
CA THR A 163 16.61 -7.93 8.20
C THR A 163 16.68 -6.81 9.25
N PRO A 164 16.66 -7.12 10.56
CA PRO A 164 16.56 -6.11 11.62
C PRO A 164 17.71 -5.09 11.65
N ASN A 165 18.87 -5.48 11.13
CA ASN A 165 20.11 -4.68 11.19
C ASN A 165 20.47 -4.01 9.85
N SER A 166 19.70 -4.26 8.79
CA SER A 166 19.98 -3.74 7.44
C SER A 166 18.70 -3.48 6.66
N GLY A 167 18.81 -3.08 5.39
CA GLY A 167 17.62 -2.77 4.57
C GLY A 167 16.96 -1.42 4.88
N ALA A 168 15.85 -1.18 4.19
CA ALA A 168 15.00 -0.01 4.29
C ALA A 168 14.22 -0.01 5.61
N SER A 169 13.50 -1.10 5.91
CA SER A 169 12.60 -1.18 7.08
C SER A 169 13.33 -1.42 8.39
N ARG A 170 14.39 -2.25 8.40
CA ARG A 170 15.00 -2.79 9.63
C ARG A 170 13.99 -3.44 10.57
N SER A 171 12.92 -3.99 10.02
CA SER A 171 11.84 -4.59 10.80
C SER A 171 12.30 -5.93 11.40
N LEU A 172 11.75 -6.23 12.59
CA LEU A 172 11.91 -7.55 13.22
C LEU A 172 11.05 -8.63 12.54
N PHE A 173 9.96 -8.20 11.88
CA PHE A 173 8.88 -9.10 11.45
C PHE A 173 8.58 -9.00 9.95
N PHE A 174 8.85 -7.86 9.32
CA PHE A 174 8.46 -7.60 7.93
C PHE A 174 9.69 -7.53 7.01
N PRO A 175 9.85 -8.47 6.05
CA PRO A 175 10.97 -8.46 5.12
C PRO A 175 10.86 -7.33 4.09
N ASP A 176 12.01 -6.81 3.65
CA ASP A 176 12.08 -5.75 2.65
C ASP A 176 11.60 -6.21 1.25
N GLU A 177 11.62 -7.52 0.99
CA GLU A 177 11.04 -8.17 -0.19
C GLU A 177 9.52 -8.05 -0.24
N ALA A 178 8.87 -7.88 0.92
CA ALA A 178 7.43 -7.65 0.98
C ALA A 178 7.06 -6.17 0.71
N ILE A 179 8.05 -5.27 0.56
CA ILE A 179 7.86 -3.92 0.04
C ILE A 179 7.90 -3.97 -1.49
N PHE A 180 6.95 -3.33 -2.16
CA PHE A 180 6.83 -3.37 -3.61
C PHE A 180 8.15 -2.99 -4.31
N PRO A 181 8.74 -3.89 -5.11
CA PRO A 181 10.06 -3.69 -5.68
C PRO A 181 10.05 -2.87 -6.96
N GLY A 182 8.90 -2.75 -7.64
CA GLY A 182 8.79 -2.12 -8.96
C GLY A 182 8.88 -0.60 -8.97
N HIS A 183 8.95 0.06 -7.80
CA HIS A 183 9.12 1.50 -7.75
C HIS A 183 9.92 1.93 -6.51
N PRO A 184 10.99 2.75 -6.66
CA PRO A 184 11.90 3.04 -5.56
C PRO A 184 11.27 3.89 -4.45
N ARG A 185 10.18 4.61 -4.74
CA ARG A 185 9.38 5.39 -3.77
C ARG A 185 9.10 4.63 -2.48
N PHE A 186 8.70 3.36 -2.55
CA PHE A 186 8.23 2.64 -1.36
C PHE A 186 9.37 2.37 -0.38
N LYS A 187 10.50 1.84 -0.86
CA LYS A 187 11.68 1.61 -0.01
C LYS A 187 12.29 2.92 0.47
N THR A 188 12.31 3.97 -0.35
CA THR A 188 12.77 5.30 0.07
C THR A 188 11.89 5.87 1.18
N LEU A 189 10.56 5.79 1.03
CA LEU A 189 9.63 6.28 2.03
C LEU A 189 9.86 5.58 3.37
N THR A 190 9.96 4.24 3.36
CA THR A 190 10.24 3.43 4.56
C THR A 190 11.53 3.87 5.25
N ARG A 191 12.61 4.02 4.47
CA ARG A 191 13.92 4.43 4.97
C ARG A 191 13.87 5.84 5.56
N ASN A 192 13.34 6.80 4.81
CA ASN A 192 13.37 8.22 5.17
C ASN A 192 12.48 8.50 6.40
N ILE A 193 11.34 7.80 6.56
CA ILE A 193 10.52 7.91 7.78
C ILE A 193 11.32 7.44 9.01
N ARG A 194 11.98 6.28 8.92
CA ARG A 194 12.81 5.72 10.01
C ARG A 194 13.98 6.64 10.35
N GLU A 195 14.68 7.14 9.34
CA GLU A 195 15.84 8.03 9.52
C GLU A 195 15.45 9.39 10.09
N ARG A 196 14.36 9.99 9.58
CA ARG A 196 13.78 11.21 10.15
C ARG A 196 13.39 11.05 11.62
N ARG A 197 12.81 9.90 11.96
CA ARG A 197 12.37 9.60 13.34
C ARG A 197 13.54 9.27 14.26
N GLY A 198 14.68 8.84 13.72
CA GLY A 198 15.81 8.30 14.49
C GLY A 198 15.55 6.93 15.14
N SER A 199 14.41 6.31 14.86
CA SER A 199 14.00 5.02 15.42
C SER A 199 12.99 4.31 14.50
N LYS A 200 12.74 3.02 14.74
CA LYS A 200 11.68 2.27 14.06
C LYS A 200 10.31 2.89 14.39
N VAL A 201 9.38 2.84 13.42
CA VAL A 201 7.98 3.15 13.71
C VAL A 201 7.45 2.11 14.69
N ALA A 202 6.71 2.56 15.71
CA ALA A 202 6.15 1.71 16.76
C ALA A 202 4.63 1.87 16.77
N ILE A 203 3.91 0.76 16.65
CA ILE A 203 2.45 0.69 16.71
C ILE A 203 2.11 -0.42 17.70
N ASN A 204 1.58 -0.05 18.86
CA ASN A 204 1.16 -0.99 19.89
C ASN A 204 -0.36 -1.11 19.85
N ILE A 205 -0.86 -2.29 19.48
CA ILE A 205 -2.29 -2.60 19.45
C ILE A 205 -2.61 -3.39 20.73
N PRO A 206 -3.63 -2.99 21.50
CA PRO A 206 -4.06 -3.77 22.66
C PRO A 206 -4.39 -5.22 22.28
N GLY A 207 -3.77 -6.18 22.96
CA GLY A 207 -4.08 -7.59 22.77
C GLY A 207 -5.42 -7.95 23.39
N THR A 208 -6.13 -8.90 22.79
CA THR A 208 -7.29 -9.54 23.41
C THR A 208 -6.79 -10.50 24.48
N PHE A 209 -7.16 -10.27 25.75
CA PHE A 209 -6.82 -11.19 26.84
C PHE A 209 -7.85 -12.32 26.90
N THR A 210 -7.38 -13.55 26.71
CA THR A 210 -8.08 -14.79 27.05
C THR A 210 -7.50 -15.38 28.34
N LEU A 211 -8.19 -16.36 28.94
CA LEU A 211 -7.70 -17.05 30.15
C LEU A 211 -6.30 -17.66 29.97
N ASP A 212 -5.94 -18.03 28.74
CA ASP A 212 -4.64 -18.62 28.39
C ASP A 212 -3.63 -17.60 27.82
N SER A 213 -3.99 -16.31 27.78
CA SER A 213 -3.09 -15.29 27.27
C SER A 213 -1.93 -15.06 28.25
N PRO A 214 -0.68 -15.05 27.80
CA PRO A 214 0.45 -14.75 28.68
C PRO A 214 0.26 -13.40 29.35
N SER A 215 0.53 -13.36 30.65
CA SER A 215 0.29 -12.21 31.54
C SER A 215 1.18 -10.99 31.25
N HIS A 216 2.16 -11.12 30.34
CA HIS A 216 3.02 -10.04 29.90
C HIS A 216 2.77 -9.70 28.44
N CYS A 217 2.74 -8.39 28.14
CA CYS A 217 2.76 -7.87 26.79
C CYS A 217 4.05 -8.35 26.08
N MET A 218 3.92 -9.30 25.15
CA MET A 218 5.04 -9.91 24.41
C MET A 218 5.93 -8.90 23.66
N PHE A 219 5.50 -7.64 23.54
CA PHE A 219 6.17 -6.63 22.72
C PHE A 219 7.04 -5.63 23.52
N MET A 220 7.08 -5.70 24.85
CA MET A 220 7.81 -4.69 25.63
C MET A 220 9.34 -4.88 25.67
N HIS A 221 9.84 -6.10 25.48
CA HIS A 221 11.26 -6.38 25.73
C HIS A 221 12.24 -5.85 24.68
N ASP A 222 11.79 -5.44 23.49
CA ASP A 222 12.66 -4.87 22.44
C ASP A 222 12.58 -3.33 22.33
N TYR A 223 11.79 -2.69 23.19
CA TYR A 223 11.63 -1.22 23.27
C TYR A 223 12.16 -0.64 24.60
N ILE A 224 13.22 -1.22 25.18
CA ILE A 224 13.81 -0.83 26.49
C ILE A 224 14.54 0.55 26.44
N SER A 225 14.04 1.51 25.67
CA SER A 225 14.44 2.92 25.82
C SER A 225 13.27 3.91 25.75
N LEU A 226 12.03 3.43 25.73
CA LEU A 226 10.86 4.29 25.91
C LEU A 226 10.40 4.15 27.35
N ASP A 227 10.67 5.18 28.15
CA ASP A 227 10.04 5.42 29.46
C ASP A 227 8.52 5.55 29.25
N VAL A 228 7.82 4.42 29.20
CA VAL A 228 6.37 4.38 29.27
C VAL A 228 6.01 4.30 30.74
N LEU A 229 5.82 5.47 31.35
CA LEU A 229 5.16 5.60 32.64
C LEU A 229 3.76 4.98 32.53
N TYR A 230 3.60 3.77 33.08
CA TYR A 230 2.29 3.20 33.35
C TYR A 230 1.65 4.00 34.48
N VAL A 231 0.63 4.79 34.15
CA VAL A 231 -0.35 5.25 35.13
C VAL A 231 -1.39 4.14 35.23
N HIS A 232 -1.30 3.34 36.29
CA HIS A 232 -2.39 2.46 36.70
C HIS A 232 -3.53 3.28 37.33
N PRO A 233 -4.79 2.83 37.19
CA PRO A 233 -5.96 3.47 37.79
C PRO A 233 -5.93 3.48 39.32
#